data_AF-A0A5D0UPS9-F1
#
_entry.id   AF-A0A5D0UPS9-F1
#
_cell.length_a   1.000
_cell.length_b   1.000
_cell.length_c   1.000
_cell.angle_alpha   90.00
_cell.angle_beta   90.00
_cell.angle_gamma   90.00
#
_symmetry.space_group_name_H-M   'P 1'
#
loop_
_entity.id
_entity.type
_entity.pdbx_description
1 polymer ?
#
loop_
_entity_poly.entity_id
_entity_poly.type
_entity_poly.pdbx_seq_one_letter_code
_entity_poly.pdbx_strand_id
1 'polypeptide(L)' 'AGIAYHYVDVEEDPAATKLVRRLQRGQRRIPTLVWPDGSFLVEPTDDQLRAHLIDIAAKPGDVSD' A
#
# COMPACT_ATOMS: atom_id res chain seq x y z
N ALA A 1 -4.28 11.53 16.18
CA ALA A 1 -5.18 11.58 15.02
C ALA A 1 -4.98 10.31 14.20
N GLY A 2 -5.99 9.85 13.46
CA GLY A 2 -5.86 8.69 12.56
C GLY A 2 -4.97 8.98 11.36
N ILE A 3 -4.66 7.95 10.58
CA ILE A 3 -3.94 8.06 9.31
C ILE A 3 -4.98 8.11 8.18
N ALA A 4 -4.81 9.04 7.23
CA ALA A 4 -5.68 9.10 6.06
C ALA A 4 -5.37 7.94 5.11
N TYR A 5 -6.42 7.28 4.61
CA TYR A 5 -6.31 6.22 3.62
C TYR A 5 -7.50 6.27 2.66
N HIS A 6 -7.31 5.72 1.47
CA HIS A 6 -8.38 5.46 0.53
C HIS A 6 -8.70 3.96 0.57
N TYR A 7 -9.91 3.61 1.01
CA TYR A 7 -10.38 2.24 0.98
C TYR A 7 -10.82 1.88 -0.44
N VAL A 8 -10.41 0.69 -0.91
CA VAL A 8 -10.80 0.15 -2.20
C VAL A 8 -11.30 -1.27 -1.99
N ASP A 9 -12.54 -1.53 -2.36
CA ASP A 9 -13.05 -2.89 -2.48
C ASP A 9 -12.57 -3.50 -3.80
N VAL A 10 -11.67 -4.48 -3.70
CA VAL A 10 -11.07 -5.13 -4.87
C VAL A 10 -12.05 -6.02 -5.63
N GLU A 11 -13.18 -6.40 -5.02
CA GLU A 11 -14.19 -7.22 -5.67
C GLU A 11 -15.06 -6.39 -6.62
N GLU A 12 -15.34 -5.15 -6.23
CA GLU A 12 -16.14 -4.19 -7.01
C GLU A 12 -15.31 -3.36 -8.01
N ASP A 13 -13.97 -3.34 -7.87
CA ASP A 13 -13.06 -2.60 -8.75
C ASP A 13 -12.15 -3.54 -9.57
N PRO A 14 -12.46 -3.77 -10.87
CA PRO A 14 -11.64 -4.58 -11.76
C PRO A 14 -10.21 -4.04 -11.96
N ALA A 15 -10.03 -2.71 -11.92
CA ALA A 15 -8.71 -2.08 -12.05
C ALA A 15 -7.87 -2.33 -10.80
N ALA A 16 -8.48 -2.25 -9.60
CA ALA A 16 -7.83 -2.62 -8.35
C ALA A 16 -7.46 -4.12 -8.32
N THR A 17 -8.37 -5.02 -8.74
CA THR A 17 -8.04 -6.45 -8.87
C THR A 17 -6.85 -6.67 -9.81
N LYS A 18 -6.79 -5.98 -10.96
CA LYS A 18 -5.67 -6.10 -11.91
C LYS A 18 -4.36 -5.58 -11.31
N LEU A 19 -4.41 -4.46 -10.58
CA LEU A 19 -3.26 -3.90 -9.88
C LEU A 19 -2.73 -4.88 -8.83
N VAL A 20 -3.59 -5.38 -7.94
CA VAL A 20 -3.21 -6.33 -6.89
C VAL A 20 -2.58 -7.59 -7.49
N ARG A 21 -3.20 -8.16 -8.52
CA ARG A 21 -2.62 -9.32 -9.23
C ARG A 21 -1.26 -9.03 -9.84
N ARG A 22 -1.05 -7.85 -10.41
CA ARG A 22 0.26 -7.45 -10.95
C ARG A 22 1.30 -7.34 -9.84
N LEU A 23 0.98 -6.66 -8.73
CA LEU A 23 1.88 -6.49 -7.59
C LEU A 23 2.26 -7.84 -6.95
N GLN A 24 1.32 -8.77 -6.90
CA GLN A 24 1.49 -10.05 -6.23
C GLN A 24 1.77 -11.24 -7.16
N ARG A 25 2.31 -10.98 -8.37
CA ARG A 25 2.69 -12.03 -9.33
C ARG A 25 1.56 -13.04 -9.61
N GLY A 26 0.36 -12.51 -9.82
CA GLY A 26 -0.86 -13.25 -10.16
C GLY A 26 -1.80 -13.52 -8.96
N GLN A 27 -1.31 -13.41 -7.73
CA GLN A 27 -2.11 -13.66 -6.52
C GLN A 27 -3.06 -12.49 -6.18
N ARG A 28 -4.05 -12.72 -5.32
CA ARG A 28 -4.99 -11.69 -4.85
C ARG A 28 -5.25 -11.81 -3.35
N ARG A 29 -4.18 -11.69 -2.56
CA ARG A 29 -4.23 -11.68 -1.09
C ARG A 29 -4.60 -10.29 -0.58
N ILE A 30 -5.39 -10.22 0.48
CA ILE A 30 -5.88 -8.97 1.06
C ILE A 30 -5.73 -9.01 2.59
N PRO A 31 -5.48 -7.87 3.27
CA PRO A 31 -5.33 -6.54 2.69
C PRO A 31 -4.00 -6.35 1.94
N THR A 32 -4.03 -5.54 0.87
CA THR A 32 -2.83 -4.99 0.23
C THR A 32 -2.83 -3.49 0.43
N LEU A 33 -1.78 -2.98 1.07
CA LEU A 33 -1.59 -1.55 1.30
C LEU A 33 -0.63 -1.04 0.23
N VAL A 34 -1.00 0.02 -0.47
CA VAL A 34 -0.18 0.66 -1.51
C VAL A 34 0.02 2.12 -1.13
N TRP A 35 1.26 2.59 -1.18
CA TRP A 35 1.62 3.97 -0.90
C TRP A 35 1.77 4.77 -2.21
N PRO A 36 1.72 6.13 -2.13
CA PRO A 36 1.86 6.98 -3.32
C PRO A 36 3.18 6.81 -4.08
N ASP A 37 4.24 6.37 -3.40
CA ASP A 37 5.55 6.07 -4.00
C ASP A 37 5.59 4.72 -4.74
N GLY A 38 4.47 3.98 -4.74
CA GLY A 38 4.35 2.67 -5.36
C GLY A 38 4.87 1.52 -4.50
N SER A 39 5.43 1.79 -3.31
CA SER A 39 5.71 0.74 -2.33
C SER A 39 4.42 0.10 -1.84
N PHE A 40 4.49 -1.17 -1.44
CA PHE A 40 3.31 -1.91 -1.00
C PHE A 40 3.64 -3.00 0.01
N LEU A 41 2.66 -3.32 0.85
CA LEU A 41 2.68 -4.45 1.78
C LEU A 41 1.50 -5.36 1.48
N VAL A 42 1.69 -6.66 1.67
CA VAL A 42 0.65 -7.69 1.49
C VAL A 42 0.48 -8.42 2.80
N GLU A 43 -0.74 -8.41 3.34
CA GLU A 43 -1.09 -9.01 4.64
C GLU A 43 -0.09 -8.64 5.76
N PRO A 44 0.23 -7.35 5.94
CA PRO A 44 1.26 -6.97 6.89
C PRO A 44 0.85 -7.26 8.34
N THR A 45 1.85 -7.56 9.16
CA THR A 45 1.71 -7.48 10.62
C THR A 45 1.69 -6.02 11.07
N ASP A 46 1.21 -5.77 12.29
CA ASP A 46 1.24 -4.43 12.90
C ASP A 46 2.66 -3.83 12.95
N ASP A 47 3.67 -4.67 13.19
CA ASP A 47 5.06 -4.23 13.24
C ASP A 47 5.61 -3.86 11.86
N GLN A 48 5.26 -4.61 10.82
CA GLN A 48 5.62 -4.29 9.44
C GLN A 48 4.98 -2.97 9.00
N LEU A 49 3.70 -2.79 9.31
CA LEU A 49 2.98 -1.55 9.01
C LEU A 49 3.61 -0.36 9.77
N ARG A 50 3.89 -0.52 11.06
CA ARG A 50 4.52 0.55 11.87
C ARG A 50 5.89 0.93 11.34
N ALA A 51 6.73 -0.05 11.00
CA ALA A 51 8.06 0.20 10.47
C ALA A 51 8.01 0.99 9.15
N HIS A 52 7.10 0.61 8.24
CA HIS A 52 6.94 1.30 6.95
C HIS A 52 6.45 2.74 7.12
N LEU A 53 5.53 2.98 8.06
CA LEU A 53 5.04 4.33 8.38
C LEU A 53 6.15 5.23 8.95
N ILE A 54 7.04 4.67 9.77
CA ILE A 54 8.20 5.41 10.31
C ILE A 54 9.19 5.74 9.19
N ASP A 55 9.49 4.79 8.30
CA ASP A 55 10.41 5.00 7.17
C ASP A 55 9.92 6.13 6.24
N ILE A 56 8.63 6.15 5.93
CA ILE A 56 8.03 7.23 5.13
C ILE A 56 8.11 8.57 5.86
N ALA A 57 7.83 8.62 7.16
CA ALA A 57 7.93 9.86 7.94
C ALA A 57 9.37 10.37 8.02
N ALA A 58 10.36 9.48 7.97
CA ALA A 58 11.78 9.82 7.94
C ALA A 58 12.29 10.25 6.55
N LYS A 59 11.51 10.03 5.49
CA LYS A 59 11.79 10.45 4.11
C LYS A 59 10.85 11.60 3.68
N PRO A 60 11.00 12.81 4.22
CA PRO A 60 10.24 13.95 3.70
C PRO A 60 10.82 14.34 2.35
N GLY A 61 10.19 13.88 1.27
CA GLY A 61 10.31 14.43 -0.08
C GLY A 61 11.72 14.46 -0.65
N ASP A 62 12.03 13.47 -1.50
CA ASP A 62 12.80 13.74 -2.72
C ASP A 62 11.95 14.67 -3.59
N VAL A 63 11.86 15.95 -3.18
CA VAL A 63 11.42 17.05 -4.01
C VAL A 63 12.64 17.37 -4.87
N SER A 64 12.76 16.64 -5.97
CA SER A 64 13.57 17.12 -7.09
C SER A 64 12.84 18.34 -7.68
N ASP A 65 13.50 19.50 -7.64
CA ASP A 65 13.17 20.72 -8.41
C ASP A 65 12.97 20.42 -9.91
#